data_AF-A0A4Q5PV62-F1
#
_entry.id   AF-A0A4Q5PV62-F1
#
_cell.length_a   1.000
_cell.length_b   1.000
_cell.length_c   1.000
_cell.angle_alpha   90.00
_cell.angle_beta   90.00
_cell.angle_gamma   90.00
#
_symmetry.space_group_name_H-M   'P 1'
#
loop_
_entity.id
_entity.type
_entity.pdbx_description
1 polymer ?
#
loop_
_entity_poly.entity_id
_entity_poly.type
_entity_poly.pdbx_seq_one_letter_code
_entity_poly.pdbx_strand_id
1 'polypeptide(L)'
;MSFQTSAVAVAHGVESTVEAICKVVLCIAGFGLLGVLVVNVVVRYGLHGSVGALSEFPALLFPWFVMGGVVTASVRGSHVAMQLMLHSLAPVGRRWLAMFIHALSAVTFMMLAWYAVENTIIAHDEASTILRVPGSVGYSALVLTFLLIGISSLTALVRIGIGHEGVIVDLAADNGGIT
;
A
#
# COMPACT_ATOMS: atom_id res chain seq x y z
N MET A 1 -15.46 -0.27 -30.62
CA MET A 1 -14.88 -0.74 -29.34
C MET A 1 -15.55 0.05 -28.23
N SER A 2 -16.32 -0.62 -27.37
CA SER A 2 -17.22 0.02 -26.41
C SER A 2 -16.43 0.83 -25.37
N PHE A 3 -16.88 2.03 -25.02
CA PHE A 3 -16.31 2.89 -23.97
C PHE A 3 -16.04 2.12 -22.65
N GLN A 4 -16.88 1.12 -22.34
CA GLN A 4 -16.75 0.24 -21.18
C GLN A 4 -15.47 -0.61 -21.22
N THR A 5 -15.13 -1.18 -22.38
CA THR A 5 -13.92 -2.01 -22.52
C THR A 5 -12.64 -1.20 -22.35
N SER A 6 -12.62 0.05 -22.83
CA SER A 6 -11.48 0.94 -22.66
C SER A 6 -11.29 1.37 -21.19
N ALA A 7 -12.38 1.69 -20.49
CA ALA A 7 -12.31 2.10 -19.08
C ALA A 7 -11.80 0.98 -18.17
N VAL A 8 -12.26 -0.25 -18.38
CA VAL A 8 -11.79 -1.42 -17.62
C VAL A 8 -10.34 -1.77 -17.95
N ALA A 9 -9.93 -1.68 -19.23
CA ALA A 9 -8.54 -1.91 -19.62
C ALA A 9 -7.57 -0.92 -18.95
N VAL A 10 -7.96 0.35 -18.86
CA VAL A 10 -7.16 1.38 -18.16
C VAL A 10 -7.07 1.06 -16.66
N ALA A 11 -8.16 0.65 -16.01
CA ALA A 11 -8.15 0.28 -14.60
C ALA A 11 -7.16 -0.86 -14.30
N HIS A 12 -7.17 -1.92 -15.11
CA HIS A 12 -6.19 -3.03 -14.99
C HIS A 12 -4.75 -2.57 -15.24
N GLY A 13 -4.54 -1.70 -16.23
CA GLY A 13 -3.23 -1.13 -16.52
C GLY A 13 -2.66 -0.32 -15.35
N VAL A 14 -3.52 0.48 -14.68
CA VAL A 14 -3.15 1.25 -13.49
C VAL A 14 -2.79 0.31 -12.35
N GLU A 15 -3.65 -0.66 -12.03
CA GLU A 15 -3.41 -1.64 -10.94
C GLU A 15 -2.09 -2.39 -11.14
N SER A 16 -1.83 -2.88 -12.35
CA SER A 16 -0.59 -3.61 -12.68
C SER A 16 0.66 -2.72 -12.55
N THR A 17 0.56 -1.46 -12.99
CA THR A 17 1.69 -0.51 -12.91
C THR A 17 1.99 -0.14 -11.47
N VAL A 18 0.94 0.16 -10.67
CA VAL A 18 1.07 0.45 -9.24
C VAL A 18 1.68 -0.74 -8.51
N GLU A 19 1.21 -1.95 -8.77
CA GLU A 19 1.73 -3.17 -8.16
C GLU A 19 3.22 -3.39 -8.51
N ALA A 20 3.60 -3.19 -9.77
CA ALA A 20 5.00 -3.35 -10.20
C ALA A 20 5.92 -2.36 -9.49
N ILE A 21 5.53 -1.08 -9.43
CA ILE A 21 6.32 -0.03 -8.75
C ILE A 21 6.42 -0.33 -7.25
N CYS A 22 5.31 -0.64 -6.59
CA CYS A 22 5.29 -0.91 -5.16
C CYS A 22 6.13 -2.12 -4.78
N LYS A 23 6.16 -3.19 -5.59
CA LYS A 23 7.05 -4.33 -5.36
C LYS A 23 8.53 -3.97 -5.49
N VAL A 24 8.90 -3.16 -6.47
CA VAL A 24 10.28 -2.70 -6.63
C VAL A 24 10.69 -1.88 -5.40
N VAL A 25 9.85 -0.94 -4.97
CA VAL A 25 10.09 -0.14 -3.76
C VAL A 25 10.19 -1.05 -2.53
N LEU A 26 9.28 -2.02 -2.37
CA LEU A 26 9.28 -2.98 -1.28
C LEU A 26 10.58 -3.79 -1.23
N CYS A 27 11.03 -4.33 -2.36
CA CYS A 27 12.28 -5.08 -2.43
C CYS A 27 13.49 -4.20 -2.09
N ILE A 28 13.60 -3.01 -2.69
CA ILE A 28 14.71 -2.08 -2.44
C ILE A 28 14.74 -1.68 -0.96
N ALA A 29 13.61 -1.23 -0.41
CA ALA A 29 13.52 -0.82 0.98
C ALA A 29 13.76 -1.99 1.94
N GLY A 30 13.25 -3.18 1.63
CA GLY A 30 13.41 -4.39 2.44
C GLY A 30 14.87 -4.87 2.50
N PHE A 31 15.52 -5.02 1.34
CA PHE A 31 16.94 -5.38 1.29
C PHE A 31 17.83 -4.27 1.87
N GLY A 32 17.48 -3.00 1.67
CA GLY A 32 18.17 -1.87 2.29
C GLY A 32 18.09 -1.91 3.81
N LEU A 33 16.89 -2.13 4.36
CA LEU A 33 16.66 -2.25 5.80
C LEU A 33 17.45 -3.44 6.38
N LEU A 34 17.37 -4.61 5.73
CA LEU A 34 18.11 -5.79 6.14
C LEU A 34 19.62 -5.52 6.15
N GLY A 35 20.16 -4.93 5.08
CA GLY A 35 21.58 -4.61 4.98
C GLY A 35 22.04 -3.64 6.07
N VAL A 36 21.31 -2.55 6.29
CA VAL A 36 21.60 -1.57 7.34
C VAL A 36 21.59 -2.22 8.72
N LEU A 37 20.58 -3.04 9.02
CA LEU A 37 20.47 -3.71 10.32
C LEU A 37 21.59 -4.72 10.53
N VAL A 38 21.94 -5.51 9.51
CA VAL A 38 23.07 -6.45 9.57
C VAL A 38 24.37 -5.69 9.82
N VAL A 39 24.64 -4.61 9.09
CA VAL A 39 25.84 -3.79 9.31
C VAL A 39 25.84 -3.19 10.72
N ASN A 40 24.70 -2.71 11.20
CA ASN A 40 24.57 -2.15 12.55
C ASN A 40 24.93 -3.19 13.63
N VAL A 41 24.40 -4.41 13.51
CA VAL A 41 24.71 -5.54 14.41
C VAL A 41 26.21 -5.90 14.33
N VAL A 42 26.79 -5.98 13.14
CA VAL A 42 28.23 -6.30 12.96
C VAL A 42 29.12 -5.22 13.58
N VAL A 43 28.81 -3.94 13.35
CA VAL A 43 29.57 -2.83 13.92
C VAL A 43 29.44 -2.83 15.45
N ARG A 44 28.23 -3.06 15.96
CA ARG A 44 27.96 -3.00 17.39
C ARG A 44 28.57 -4.14 18.17
N TYR A 45 28.47 -5.36 17.67
CA TYR A 45 28.90 -6.56 18.39
C TYR A 45 30.23 -7.12 17.91
N GLY A 46 30.55 -6.95 16.62
CA GLY A 46 31.83 -7.40 16.06
C GLY A 46 32.96 -6.39 16.22
N LEU A 47 32.66 -5.09 16.04
CA LEU A 47 33.66 -4.01 16.12
C LEU A 47 33.59 -3.21 17.42
N HIS A 48 32.66 -3.54 18.32
CA HIS A 48 32.40 -2.82 19.58
C HIS A 48 32.20 -1.29 19.38
N GLY A 49 31.76 -0.88 18.19
CA GLY A 49 31.55 0.51 17.81
C GLY A 49 30.07 0.89 17.74
N SER A 50 29.78 2.17 17.54
CA SER A 50 28.42 2.65 17.26
C SER A 50 28.47 3.74 16.19
N VAL A 51 27.62 3.60 15.17
CA VAL A 51 27.43 4.62 14.13
C VAL A 51 26.02 5.15 14.27
N GLY A 52 25.87 6.37 14.82
CA GLY A 52 24.57 6.99 15.05
C GLY A 52 23.73 7.18 13.78
N ALA A 53 24.37 7.28 12.61
CA ALA A 53 23.67 7.34 11.34
C ALA A 53 22.91 6.05 11.02
N LEU A 54 23.47 4.87 11.35
CA LEU A 54 22.86 3.57 11.07
C LEU A 54 21.54 3.35 11.83
N SER A 55 21.31 4.05 12.93
CA SER A 55 20.04 3.98 13.67
C SER A 55 18.91 4.81 13.06
N GLU A 56 19.20 5.82 12.24
CA GLU A 56 18.17 6.66 11.61
C GLU A 56 17.69 6.11 10.25
N PHE A 57 18.51 5.33 9.55
CA PHE A 57 18.14 4.71 8.28
C PHE A 57 16.86 3.85 8.36
N PRO A 58 16.64 3.01 9.40
CA PRO A 58 15.38 2.31 9.56
C PRO A 58 14.17 3.24 9.67
N ALA A 59 14.28 4.35 10.39
CA ALA A 59 13.20 5.31 10.51
C ALA A 59 12.83 5.94 9.15
N LEU A 60 13.81 6.10 8.26
CA LEU A 60 13.59 6.62 6.90
C LEU A 60 13.07 5.56 5.93
N LEU A 61 13.62 4.35 5.93
CA LEU A 61 13.30 3.29 4.96
C LEU A 61 12.01 2.53 5.30
N PHE A 62 11.69 2.40 6.59
CA PHE A 62 10.56 1.61 7.05
C PHE A 62 9.20 2.12 6.51
N PRO A 63 8.90 3.43 6.48
CA PRO A 63 7.66 3.93 5.86
C PRO A 63 7.51 3.53 4.39
N TRP A 64 8.59 3.54 3.61
CA TRP A 64 8.58 3.13 2.20
C TRP A 64 8.40 1.61 2.04
N PHE A 65 9.02 0.82 2.91
CA PHE A 65 8.82 -0.62 2.96
C PHE A 65 7.35 -0.96 3.25
N VAL A 66 6.77 -0.34 4.28
CA VAL A 66 5.36 -0.53 4.64
C VAL A 66 4.44 -0.09 3.50
N MET A 67 4.69 1.07 2.89
CA MET A 67 3.93 1.55 1.73
C MET A 67 3.91 0.51 0.60
N GLY A 68 5.08 0.01 0.20
CA GLY A 68 5.18 -1.00 -0.87
C GLY A 68 4.41 -2.28 -0.54
N GLY A 69 4.47 -2.74 0.71
CA GLY A 69 3.77 -3.94 1.17
C GLY A 69 2.25 -3.77 1.22
N VAL A 70 1.78 -2.71 1.87
CA VAL A 70 0.34 -2.43 2.07
C VAL A 70 -0.34 -2.15 0.74
N VAL A 71 0.25 -1.34 -0.15
CA VAL A 71 -0.34 -1.04 -1.45
C VAL A 71 -0.43 -2.30 -2.31
N THR A 72 0.65 -3.10 -2.39
CA THR A 72 0.64 -4.38 -3.11
C THR A 72 -0.43 -5.33 -2.57
N ALA A 73 -0.58 -5.40 -1.24
CA ALA A 73 -1.62 -6.20 -0.60
C ALA A 73 -3.03 -5.68 -0.90
N SER A 74 -3.24 -4.36 -0.98
CA SER A 74 -4.55 -3.77 -1.29
C SER A 74 -5.00 -4.06 -2.72
N VAL A 75 -4.08 -4.07 -3.69
CA VAL A 75 -4.36 -4.39 -5.09
C VAL A 75 -4.70 -5.87 -5.25
N ARG A 76 -3.96 -6.75 -4.56
CA ARG A 76 -4.14 -8.22 -4.66
C ARG A 76 -5.27 -8.78 -3.80
N GLY A 77 -5.38 -8.29 -2.58
CA GLY A 77 -6.17 -8.87 -1.51
C GLY A 77 -7.33 -7.97 -1.14
N SER A 78 -8.17 -7.62 -2.13
CA SER A 78 -9.43 -6.89 -1.92
C SER A 78 -10.19 -7.50 -0.73
N HIS A 79 -10.01 -6.82 0.40
CA HIS A 79 -10.37 -7.16 1.78
C HIS A 79 -10.77 -8.64 2.06
N VAL A 80 -9.84 -9.45 2.59
CA VAL A 80 -10.13 -10.85 2.99
C VAL A 80 -11.36 -10.97 3.92
N ALA A 81 -11.53 -10.02 4.86
CA ALA A 81 -12.71 -9.99 5.74
C ALA A 81 -14.04 -9.72 4.99
N MET A 82 -13.97 -8.96 3.89
CA MET A 82 -15.11 -8.67 3.02
C MET A 82 -15.47 -9.89 2.18
N GLN A 83 -14.49 -10.67 1.73
CA GLN A 83 -14.73 -11.90 0.96
C GLN A 83 -15.59 -12.90 1.75
N LEU A 84 -15.34 -13.04 3.06
CA LEU A 84 -16.19 -13.84 3.95
C LEU A 84 -17.60 -13.26 4.06
N MET A 85 -17.75 -11.95 4.26
CA MET A 85 -19.06 -11.32 4.39
C MET A 85 -19.88 -11.39 3.09
N LEU A 86 -19.22 -11.33 1.94
CA LEU A 86 -19.84 -11.45 0.62
C LEU A 86 -20.27 -12.88 0.28
N HIS A 87 -19.72 -13.90 0.94
CA HIS A 87 -20.03 -15.31 0.65
C HIS A 87 -21.50 -15.66 0.98
N SER A 88 -22.12 -14.95 1.92
CA SER A 88 -23.46 -15.24 2.42
C SER A 88 -24.57 -14.50 1.66
N LEU A 89 -24.22 -13.64 0.69
CA LEU A 89 -25.15 -12.78 -0.03
C LEU A 89 -25.47 -13.30 -1.45
N ALA A 90 -26.70 -13.03 -1.89
CA ALA A 90 -27.11 -13.19 -3.28
C ALA A 90 -26.24 -12.32 -4.23
N PRO A 91 -26.04 -12.72 -5.50
CA PRO A 91 -25.08 -12.10 -6.41
C PRO A 91 -25.29 -10.58 -6.62
N VAL A 92 -26.54 -10.12 -6.58
CA VAL A 92 -26.86 -8.68 -6.69
C VAL A 92 -26.46 -7.92 -5.43
N GLY A 93 -26.80 -8.44 -4.24
CA GLY A 93 -26.43 -7.80 -2.96
C GLY A 93 -24.92 -7.75 -2.75
N ARG A 94 -24.24 -8.82 -3.17
CA ARG A 94 -22.78 -8.93 -3.17
C ARG A 94 -22.12 -7.80 -3.99
N ARG A 95 -22.65 -7.51 -5.18
CA ARG A 95 -22.12 -6.45 -6.04
C ARG A 95 -22.33 -5.06 -5.42
N TRP A 96 -23.52 -4.78 -4.91
CA TRP A 96 -23.82 -3.50 -4.26
C TRP A 96 -22.96 -3.25 -3.02
N LEU A 97 -22.82 -4.26 -2.16
CA LEU A 97 -21.97 -4.16 -0.97
C LEU A 97 -20.51 -3.94 -1.38
N ALA A 98 -20.03 -4.60 -2.43
CA ALA A 98 -18.67 -4.40 -2.90
C ALA A 98 -18.42 -2.99 -3.45
N MET A 99 -19.35 -2.45 -4.24
CA MET A 99 -19.28 -1.07 -4.70
C MET A 99 -19.31 -0.08 -3.53
N PHE A 100 -20.18 -0.31 -2.53
CA PHE A 100 -20.26 0.55 -1.35
C PHE A 100 -18.93 0.58 -0.57
N ILE A 101 -18.33 -0.58 -0.33
CA ILE A 101 -17.07 -0.69 0.41
C ILE A 101 -15.93 -0.02 -0.37
N HIS A 102 -15.79 -0.28 -1.67
CA HIS A 102 -14.75 0.38 -2.47
C HIS A 102 -14.95 1.89 -2.57
N ALA A 103 -16.20 2.36 -2.67
CA ALA A 103 -16.51 3.80 -2.64
C ALA A 103 -16.15 4.41 -1.28
N LEU A 104 -16.53 3.77 -0.17
CA LEU A 104 -16.21 4.23 1.18
C LEU A 104 -14.70 4.26 1.41
N SER A 105 -13.99 3.17 1.08
CA SER A 105 -12.52 3.11 1.16
C SER A 105 -11.87 4.20 0.32
N ALA A 106 -12.32 4.41 -0.92
CA ALA A 106 -11.79 5.49 -1.77
C ALA A 106 -11.94 6.86 -1.10
N VAL A 107 -13.12 7.20 -0.59
CA VAL A 107 -13.36 8.47 0.10
C VAL A 107 -12.48 8.60 1.34
N THR A 108 -12.45 7.57 2.19
CA THR A 108 -11.65 7.58 3.43
C THR A 108 -10.16 7.75 3.14
N PHE A 109 -9.59 6.99 2.21
CA PHE A 109 -8.18 7.09 1.89
C PHE A 109 -7.81 8.38 1.17
N MET A 110 -8.70 8.96 0.36
CA MET A 110 -8.47 10.29 -0.23
C MET A 110 -8.49 11.39 0.84
N MET A 111 -9.38 11.29 1.82
CA MET A 111 -9.42 12.22 2.96
C MET A 111 -8.16 12.08 3.83
N LEU A 112 -7.72 10.85 4.11
CA LEU A 112 -6.46 10.60 4.83
C LEU A 112 -5.25 11.12 4.04
N ALA A 113 -5.23 10.96 2.72
CA ALA A 113 -4.18 11.51 1.88
C ALA A 113 -4.09 13.03 1.99
N TRP A 114 -5.24 13.72 2.02
CA TRP A 114 -5.30 15.17 2.21
C TRP A 114 -4.64 15.59 3.54
N TYR A 115 -5.06 14.99 4.66
CA TYR A 115 -4.46 15.29 5.96
C TYR A 115 -2.99 14.88 6.06
N ALA A 116 -2.59 13.81 5.39
CA ALA A 116 -1.18 13.41 5.34
C ALA A 116 -0.31 14.44 4.59
N VAL A 117 -0.85 15.13 3.57
CA VAL A 117 -0.15 16.22 2.88
C VAL A 117 0.04 17.40 3.83
N GLU A 118 -1.01 17.80 4.55
CA GLU A 118 -0.92 18.86 5.57
C GLU A 118 0.13 18.49 6.63
N ASN A 119 0.13 17.25 7.10
CA ASN A 119 1.11 16.79 8.07
C ASN A 119 2.54 16.74 7.50
N THR A 120 2.70 16.46 6.20
CA THR A 120 4.01 16.50 5.53
C THR A 120 4.59 17.90 5.51
N ILE A 121 3.74 18.92 5.31
CA ILE A 121 4.13 20.33 5.32
C ILE A 121 4.53 20.75 6.74
N ILE A 122 3.73 20.39 7.75
CA ILE A 122 4.02 20.68 9.16
C ILE A 122 5.32 20.01 9.60
N ALA A 123 5.50 18.74 9.28
CA ALA A 123 6.69 17.96 9.64
C ALA A 123 7.94 18.31 8.82
N HIS A 124 7.86 19.29 7.91
CA HIS A 124 9.02 19.75 7.15
C HIS A 124 10.00 20.54 8.04
N ASP A 125 9.48 21.20 9.07
CA ASP A 125 10.27 22.00 10.02
C ASP A 125 10.96 21.14 11.11
N GLU A 126 10.61 19.85 11.19
CA GLU A 126 11.22 18.89 12.12
C GLU A 126 12.31 18.08 11.41
N ALA A 127 13.58 18.40 11.67
CA ALA A 127 14.72 17.67 11.12
C ALA A 127 15.23 16.56 12.06
N SER A 128 15.65 15.43 11.50
CA SER A 128 16.27 14.33 12.26
C SER A 128 17.56 14.77 12.97
N THR A 129 17.82 14.19 14.13
CA THR A 129 18.82 14.68 15.08
C THR A 129 20.26 14.50 14.59
N ILE A 130 20.52 13.47 13.78
CA ILE A 130 21.87 13.11 13.31
C ILE A 130 22.01 13.33 11.79
N LEU A 131 21.09 12.82 10.96
CA LEU A 131 21.18 12.99 9.50
C LEU A 131 20.60 14.32 8.99
N ARG A 132 19.88 15.08 9.83
CA ARG A 132 19.20 16.33 9.45
C ARG A 132 18.25 16.17 8.26
N VAL A 133 17.66 14.98 8.11
CA VAL A 133 16.64 14.75 7.08
C VAL A 133 15.31 15.27 7.61
N PRO A 134 14.58 16.11 6.85
CA PRO A 134 13.29 16.62 7.29
C PRO A 134 12.27 15.47 7.40
N GLY A 135 11.47 15.45 8.48
CA GLY A 135 10.47 14.43 8.78
C GLY A 135 9.43 14.24 7.68
N SER A 136 9.26 15.27 6.83
CA SER A 136 8.49 15.21 5.58
C SER A 136 8.78 13.99 4.69
N VAL A 137 9.99 13.43 4.71
CA VAL A 137 10.32 12.23 3.89
C VAL A 137 9.49 11.03 4.33
N GLY A 138 9.35 10.78 5.63
CA GLY A 138 8.52 9.68 6.15
C GLY A 138 7.04 9.91 5.88
N TYR A 139 6.57 11.14 6.06
CA TYR A 139 5.17 11.50 5.80
C TYR A 139 4.81 11.47 4.32
N SER A 140 5.75 11.75 3.41
CA SER A 140 5.53 11.61 1.98
C SER A 140 5.21 10.16 1.57
N ALA A 141 5.82 9.16 2.23
CA ALA A 141 5.49 7.76 2.02
C ALA A 141 4.06 7.44 2.47
N LEU A 142 3.58 8.06 3.56
CA LEU A 142 2.20 7.93 4.03
C LEU A 142 1.20 8.55 3.05
N VAL A 143 1.49 9.75 2.54
CA VAL A 143 0.69 10.40 1.50
C VAL A 143 0.54 9.47 0.29
N LEU A 144 1.67 8.95 -0.22
CA LEU A 144 1.66 8.04 -1.36
C LEU A 144 0.88 6.76 -1.06
N THR A 145 1.01 6.20 0.15
CA THR A 145 0.24 5.02 0.57
C THR A 145 -1.26 5.27 0.45
N PHE A 146 -1.76 6.34 1.07
CA PHE A 146 -3.18 6.65 1.07
C PHE A 146 -3.70 6.99 -0.33
N LEU A 147 -2.93 7.74 -1.13
CA LEU A 147 -3.29 8.04 -2.51
C LEU A 147 -3.40 6.77 -3.36
N LEU A 148 -2.41 5.89 -3.29
CA LEU A 148 -2.38 4.67 -4.11
C LEU A 148 -3.49 3.68 -3.73
N ILE A 149 -3.79 3.54 -2.44
CA ILE A 149 -4.93 2.72 -1.98
C ILE A 149 -6.26 3.36 -2.41
N GLY A 150 -6.38 4.68 -2.34
CA GLY A 150 -7.55 5.42 -2.80
C GLY A 150 -7.79 5.23 -4.31
N ILE A 151 -6.73 5.36 -5.13
CA ILE A 151 -6.77 5.11 -6.58
C ILE A 151 -7.15 3.66 -6.87
N SER A 152 -6.53 2.69 -6.19
CA SER A 152 -6.83 1.26 -6.35
C SER A 152 -8.27 0.92 -5.97
N SER A 153 -8.84 1.63 -4.98
CA SER A 153 -10.25 1.49 -4.61
C SER A 153 -11.19 2.07 -5.67
N LEU A 154 -10.80 3.17 -6.33
CA LEU A 154 -11.54 3.76 -7.45
C LEU A 154 -11.51 2.87 -8.69
N THR A 155 -10.36 2.28 -9.04
CA THR A 155 -10.25 1.36 -10.18
C THR A 155 -11.10 0.11 -9.97
N ALA A 156 -11.09 -0.44 -8.75
CA ALA A 156 -11.98 -1.54 -8.36
C ALA A 156 -13.46 -1.17 -8.48
N LEU A 157 -13.85 0.04 -8.05
CA LEU A 157 -15.22 0.55 -8.19
C LEU A 157 -15.64 0.65 -9.67
N VAL A 158 -14.75 1.15 -10.54
CA VAL A 158 -14.99 1.24 -11.99
C VAL A 158 -15.16 -0.16 -12.61
N ARG A 159 -14.32 -1.13 -12.25
CA ARG A 159 -14.39 -2.50 -12.75
C ARG A 159 -15.69 -3.21 -12.35
N ILE A 160 -16.10 -3.09 -11.09
CA ILE A 160 -17.32 -3.73 -10.56
C ILE A 160 -18.57 -3.00 -11.06
N GLY A 161 -18.53 -1.67 -11.13
CA GLY A 161 -19.65 -0.82 -11.55
C GLY A 161 -19.90 -0.88 -13.05
N ILE A 162 -18.89 -0.55 -13.86
CA ILE A 162 -19.01 -0.38 -15.32
C ILE A 162 -18.68 -1.68 -16.07
N GLY A 163 -17.66 -2.41 -15.61
CA GLY A 163 -17.21 -3.65 -16.26
C GLY A 163 -18.10 -4.86 -16.03
N HIS A 164 -19.03 -4.77 -15.06
CA HIS A 164 -19.85 -5.91 -14.61
C HIS A 164 -18.99 -7.13 -14.25
N GLU A 165 -17.72 -6.91 -13.89
CA GLU A 165 -16.85 -8.00 -13.47
C GLU A 165 -17.47 -8.68 -12.25
N GLY A 166 -17.63 -10.00 -12.35
CA GLY A 166 -18.14 -10.78 -11.23
C GLY A 166 -17.19 -10.58 -10.07
N VAL A 167 -17.71 -10.15 -8.93
CA VAL A 167 -16.95 -10.23 -7.68
C VAL A 167 -16.75 -11.74 -7.47
N ILE A 168 -15.52 -12.24 -7.54
CA ILE A 168 -15.20 -13.66 -7.30
C ILE A 168 -14.81 -13.77 -5.82
N VAL A 169 -15.46 -14.64 -5.03
CA VAL A 169 -15.03 -14.86 -3.63
C VAL A 169 -14.07 -16.02 -3.78
N ASP A 170 -12.79 -15.78 -3.58
CA ASP A 170 -11.83 -16.87 -3.56
C ASP A 170 -11.54 -17.25 -2.11
N LEU A 171 -12.39 -18.11 -1.55
CA LEU A 171 -12.17 -18.71 -0.23
C LEU A 171 -11.16 -19.88 -0.30
N ALA A 172 -10.70 -20.26 -1.49
CA ALA A 172 -9.92 -21.47 -1.73
C ALA A 172 -8.41 -21.21 -1.95
N ALA A 173 -7.98 -19.95 -2.04
CA ALA A 173 -6.56 -19.57 -2.05
C ALA A 173 -5.89 -19.54 -0.65
N ASP A 174 -6.55 -20.11 0.38
CA ASP A 174 -5.86 -20.52 1.60
C ASP A 174 -5.10 -21.83 1.36
N ASN A 175 -4.06 -21.76 0.54
CA ASN A 175 -2.93 -22.68 0.62
C ASN A 175 -1.94 -22.20 1.69
N GLY A 176 -2.46 -21.90 2.90
CA GLY A 176 -1.76 -22.05 4.17
C GLY A 176 -1.37 -23.51 4.49
N GLY A 177 -1.11 -24.31 3.46
CA GLY A 177 -0.51 -25.62 3.54
C GLY A 177 1.00 -25.48 3.47
N ILE A 178 1.62 -25.50 4.64
CA ILE A 178 2.99 -25.96 4.81
C ILE A 178 3.04 -27.37 4.18
N THR A 179 3.77 -27.51 3.07
CA THR A 179 4.38 -28.78 2.67
C THR A 179 5.86 -28.69 2.95
#